data_AF-A0A7C9KY22-F1
#
_entry.id   AF-A0A7C9KY22-F1
#
_cell.length_a   1.000
_cell.length_b   1.000
_cell.length_c   1.000
_cell.angle_alpha   90.00
_cell.angle_beta   90.00
_cell.angle_gamma   90.00
#
_symmetry.space_group_name_H-M   'P 1'
#
loop_
_entity.id
_entity.type
_entity.pdbx_description
1 polymer ?
#
loop_
_entity_poly.entity_id
_entity_poly.type
_entity_poly.pdbx_seq_one_letter_code
_entity_poly.pdbx_strand_id
1 'polypeptide(L)'
;DGRPIAGALNFIGGDCLYGRYWGATEDVPFLHFELCYYQAIDWAIAHGLARVEAGAQGAHKLARGYRPVATVSAHFIPDRGFRAAVADFVAREGEMVAADIDAMDMATPFRRG
;
A
#
# COMPACT_ATOMS: atom_id res chain seq x y z
N ASP A 1 -31.57 12.90 0.33
CA ASP A 1 -32.14 12.06 1.41
C ASP A 1 -31.13 11.59 2.46
N GLY A 2 -29.84 11.99 2.41
CA GLY A 2 -28.88 11.69 3.48
C GLY A 2 -28.51 10.20 3.65
N ARG A 3 -28.96 9.33 2.74
CA ARG A 3 -28.66 7.90 2.76
C ARG A 3 -27.20 7.67 2.36
N PRO A 4 -26.39 6.99 3.18
CA PRO A 4 -25.04 6.61 2.78
C PRO A 4 -25.07 5.67 1.57
N ILE A 5 -24.25 5.98 0.56
CA ILE A 5 -24.16 5.19 -0.67
C ILE A 5 -22.88 4.35 -0.73
N ALA A 6 -21.94 4.57 0.19
CA ALA A 6 -20.66 3.85 0.24
C ALA A 6 -19.93 4.03 1.57
N GLY A 7 -18.86 3.24 1.76
CA GLY A 7 -17.99 3.35 2.92
C GLY A 7 -16.65 2.63 2.74
N ALA A 8 -15.65 3.10 3.48
CA ALA A 8 -14.33 2.50 3.58
C ALA A 8 -14.03 2.12 5.04
N LEU A 9 -13.40 0.96 5.25
CA LEU A 9 -12.88 0.53 6.53
C LEU A 9 -11.35 0.64 6.51
N ASN A 10 -10.83 1.37 7.50
CA ASN A 10 -9.40 1.53 7.74
C ASN A 10 -9.04 1.08 9.16
N PHE A 11 -7.83 0.58 9.36
CA PHE A 11 -7.26 0.28 10.67
C PHE A 11 -6.13 1.25 11.00
N ILE A 12 -6.04 1.65 12.27
CA ILE A 12 -4.95 2.49 12.77
C ILE A 12 -3.92 1.58 13.43
N GLY A 13 -2.66 1.70 13.04
CA GLY A 13 -1.56 0.94 13.63
C GLY A 13 -0.29 1.78 13.73
N GLY A 14 0.17 2.05 14.95
CA GLY A 14 1.34 2.90 15.18
C GLY A 14 1.16 4.28 14.55
N ASP A 15 2.02 4.59 13.59
CA ASP A 15 2.04 5.84 12.82
C ASP A 15 1.35 5.76 11.45
N CYS A 16 0.58 4.70 11.21
CA CYS A 16 0.05 4.34 9.89
C CYS A 16 -1.47 4.11 9.89
N LEU A 17 -2.12 4.57 8.82
CA LEU A 17 -3.50 4.21 8.48
C LEU A 17 -3.52 3.14 7.39
N TYR A 18 -4.15 2.01 7.66
CA TYR A 18 -4.22 0.86 6.77
C TYR A 18 -5.62 0.72 6.16
N GLY A 19 -5.74 0.94 4.86
CA GLY A 19 -6.98 0.66 4.11
C GLY A 19 -7.23 -0.83 3.99
N ARG A 20 -8.47 -1.27 4.27
CA ARG A 20 -8.83 -2.69 4.25
C ARG A 20 -9.98 -3.03 3.31
N TYR A 21 -11.14 -2.42 3.53
CA TYR A 21 -12.35 -2.74 2.78
C TYR A 21 -12.99 -1.47 2.25
N TRP A 22 -13.65 -1.60 1.12
CA TRP A 22 -14.42 -0.56 0.46
C TRP A 22 -15.66 -1.21 -0.14
N GLY A 23 -16.78 -0.49 -0.13
CA GLY A 23 -17.98 -0.91 -0.82
C GLY A 23 -18.91 0.26 -1.09
N ALA A 24 -19.72 0.13 -2.14
CA ALA A 24 -20.76 1.07 -2.50
C ALA A 24 -22.05 0.33 -2.88
N THR A 25 -23.19 0.95 -2.60
CA THR A 25 -24.52 0.51 -3.06
C THR A 25 -24.92 1.15 -4.39
N GLU A 26 -24.16 2.15 -4.84
CA GLU A 26 -24.36 2.86 -6.10
C GLU A 26 -23.05 2.93 -6.88
N ASP A 27 -23.14 2.86 -8.21
CA ASP A 27 -21.99 3.07 -9.08
C ASP A 27 -21.84 4.56 -9.39
N VAL A 28 -20.85 5.17 -8.75
CA VAL A 28 -20.53 6.58 -8.92
C VAL A 28 -19.09 6.68 -9.41
N PRO A 29 -18.85 7.32 -10.58
CA PRO A 29 -17.51 7.51 -11.09
C PRO A 29 -16.58 8.12 -10.05
N PHE A 30 -15.40 7.51 -9.91
CA PHE A 30 -14.32 7.93 -9.02
C PHE A 30 -14.58 7.86 -7.51
N LEU A 31 -15.73 7.37 -7.06
CA LEU A 31 -16.07 7.34 -5.64
C LEU A 31 -15.10 6.50 -4.79
N HIS A 32 -14.55 5.42 -5.37
CA HIS A 32 -13.48 4.64 -4.73
C HIS A 32 -12.21 5.48 -4.47
N PHE A 33 -11.83 6.36 -5.39
CA PHE A 33 -10.67 7.23 -5.21
C PHE A 33 -10.91 8.26 -4.11
N GLU A 34 -12.08 8.89 -4.13
CA GLU A 34 -12.48 9.84 -3.10
C GLU A 34 -12.36 9.24 -1.70
N LEU A 35 -12.99 8.08 -1.47
CA LEU A 35 -13.10 7.52 -0.13
C LEU A 35 -11.87 6.71 0.30
N CYS A 36 -11.18 6.03 -0.61
CA CYS A 36 -10.05 5.15 -0.27
C CYS A 36 -8.68 5.83 -0.39
N TYR A 37 -8.61 7.02 -0.99
CA TYR A 37 -7.35 7.75 -1.19
C TYR A 37 -7.46 9.12 -0.55
N TYR A 38 -8.26 10.03 -1.10
CA TYR A 38 -8.25 11.42 -0.67
C TYR A 38 -8.74 11.59 0.77
N GLN A 39 -9.93 11.06 1.10
CA GLN A 39 -10.45 11.12 2.47
C GLN A 39 -9.56 10.38 3.48
N ALA A 40 -8.96 9.26 3.09
CA ALA A 40 -8.05 8.51 3.96
C ALA A 40 -6.75 9.29 4.24
N ILE A 41 -6.20 9.96 3.21
CA ILE A 41 -5.00 10.80 3.32
C ILE A 41 -5.30 12.05 4.16
N ASP A 42 -6.39 12.75 3.88
CA ASP A 42 -6.78 13.95 4.65
C ASP A 42 -6.99 13.61 6.13
N TRP A 43 -7.66 12.49 6.39
CA TRP A 43 -7.84 12.00 7.76
C TRP A 43 -6.49 11.69 8.42
N ALA A 44 -5.59 10.98 7.75
CA ALA A 44 -4.27 10.65 8.28
C ALA A 44 -3.44 11.90 8.60
N ILE A 45 -3.46 12.90 7.72
CA ILE A 45 -2.79 14.20 7.93
C ILE A 45 -3.36 14.90 9.16
N ALA A 46 -4.69 14.99 9.26
CA ALA A 46 -5.36 15.64 10.39
C ALA A 46 -5.07 14.98 11.74
N HIS A 47 -4.74 13.68 11.73
CA HIS A 47 -4.43 12.90 12.93
C HIS A 47 -2.91 12.70 13.14
N GLY A 48 -2.07 13.36 12.35
CA GLY A 48 -0.61 13.31 12.51
C GLY A 48 0.01 11.93 12.20
N LEU A 49 -0.66 11.11 11.40
CA LEU A 49 -0.09 9.84 10.93
C LEU A 49 0.89 10.09 9.80
N ALA A 50 2.03 9.41 9.84
CA ALA A 50 3.14 9.62 8.91
C ALA A 50 2.88 9.00 7.53
N ARG A 51 2.00 7.99 7.46
CA ARG A 51 1.78 7.21 6.24
C ARG A 51 0.39 6.60 6.15
N VAL A 52 -0.06 6.42 4.92
CA VAL A 52 -1.27 5.66 4.56
C VAL A 52 -0.84 4.47 3.72
N GLU A 53 -1.41 3.30 3.97
CA GLU A 53 -1.23 2.11 3.16
C GLU A 53 -2.58 1.71 2.54
N ALA A 54 -2.73 1.92 1.23
CA ALA A 54 -3.92 1.52 0.47
C ALA A 54 -3.95 0.01 0.13
N GLY A 55 -3.35 -0.83 0.96
CA GLY A 55 -3.20 -2.28 0.75
C GLY A 55 -2.11 -2.70 -0.25
N ALA A 56 -1.94 -4.00 -0.43
CA ALA A 56 -0.94 -4.58 -1.36
C ALA A 56 -1.57 -4.84 -2.73
N GLN A 57 -1.13 -4.15 -3.80
CA GLN A 57 -1.32 -4.55 -5.22
C GLN A 57 -0.87 -3.48 -6.22
N GLY A 58 -0.17 -3.90 -7.27
CA GLY A 58 -0.14 -3.28 -8.61
C GLY A 58 0.64 -1.96 -8.78
N ALA A 59 1.45 -1.90 -9.83
CA ALA A 59 2.17 -0.70 -10.25
C ALA A 59 1.27 0.53 -10.50
N HIS A 60 -0.04 0.32 -10.72
CA HIS A 60 -1.02 1.38 -10.91
C HIS A 60 -1.17 2.32 -9.70
N LYS A 61 -0.68 1.95 -8.51
CA LYS A 61 -0.69 2.82 -7.32
C LYS A 61 0.31 3.96 -7.41
N LEU A 62 1.35 3.82 -8.23
CA LEU A 62 2.33 4.87 -8.47
C LEU A 62 1.65 6.13 -9.05
N ALA A 63 0.79 5.93 -10.06
CA ALA A 63 -0.01 7.00 -10.67
C ALA A 63 -1.03 7.63 -9.70
N ARG A 64 -1.29 6.99 -8.54
CA ARG A 64 -2.21 7.46 -7.49
C ARG A 64 -1.46 8.11 -6.32
N GLY A 65 -0.15 8.35 -6.46
CA GLY A 65 0.67 9.07 -5.48
C GLY A 65 1.35 8.19 -4.42
N TYR A 66 1.18 6.86 -4.46
CA TYR A 66 1.90 5.96 -3.54
C TYR A 66 3.29 5.65 -4.07
N ARG A 67 4.30 5.95 -3.26
CA ARG A 67 5.69 5.60 -3.55
C ARG A 67 5.95 4.11 -3.29
N PRO A 68 6.82 3.45 -4.07
CA PRO A 68 7.24 2.10 -3.78
C PRO A 68 8.09 2.09 -2.49
N VAL A 69 7.80 1.17 -1.58
CA VAL A 69 8.54 1.00 -0.33
C VAL A 69 8.77 -0.49 -0.13
N ALA A 70 10.00 -0.88 0.19
CA ALA A 70 10.32 -2.24 0.55
C ALA A 70 9.50 -2.65 1.79
N THR A 71 8.73 -3.73 1.65
CA THR A 71 7.95 -4.31 2.75
C THR A 71 8.55 -5.64 3.14
N VAL A 72 8.66 -5.89 4.44
CA VAL A 72 9.26 -7.11 4.97
C VAL A 72 8.20 -8.04 5.56
N SER A 73 8.48 -9.34 5.56
CA SER A 73 7.67 -10.34 6.24
C SER A 73 8.59 -11.32 6.97
N ALA A 74 8.09 -11.87 8.07
CA ALA A 74 8.83 -12.82 8.91
C ALA A 74 8.15 -14.19 8.83
N HIS A 75 8.94 -15.23 8.53
CA HIS A 75 8.44 -16.58 8.33
C HIS A 75 9.26 -17.58 9.15
N PHE A 76 8.58 -18.42 9.92
CA PHE A 76 9.20 -19.55 10.61
C PHE A 76 9.03 -20.82 9.77
N ILE A 77 10.14 -21.37 9.26
CA ILE A 77 10.14 -22.54 8.37
C ILE A 77 10.92 -23.69 9.03
N PRO A 78 10.28 -24.57 9.81
CA PRO A 78 10.99 -25.54 10.66
C PRO A 78 11.92 -26.48 9.88
N ASP A 79 11.51 -26.92 8.69
CA ASP A 79 12.33 -27.76 7.83
C ASP A 79 13.56 -27.00 7.33
N ARG A 80 14.75 -27.56 7.58
CA ARG A 80 16.02 -26.90 7.26
C ARG A 80 16.28 -26.80 5.76
N GLY A 81 15.92 -27.85 5.00
CA GLY A 81 16.13 -27.89 3.55
C GLY A 81 15.25 -26.86 2.85
N PHE A 82 13.96 -26.82 3.21
CA PHE A 82 13.00 -25.87 2.66
C PHE A 82 13.33 -24.44 3.06
N ARG A 83 13.76 -24.21 4.31
CA ARG A 83 14.24 -22.89 4.75
C ARG A 83 15.42 -22.40 3.91
N ALA A 84 16.38 -23.26 3.61
CA ALA A 84 17.52 -22.90 2.77
C ALA A 84 17.09 -22.56 1.33
N ALA A 85 16.19 -23.35 0.74
CA ALA A 85 15.66 -23.08 -0.59
C ALA A 85 14.90 -21.76 -0.67
N VAL A 86 14.06 -21.45 0.33
CA VAL A 86 13.35 -20.16 0.40
C VAL A 86 14.32 -19.01 0.62
N ALA A 87 15.31 -19.15 1.50
CA ALA A 87 16.30 -18.11 1.75
C ALA A 87 17.12 -17.76 0.49
N ASP A 88 17.56 -18.77 -0.26
CA ASP A 88 18.29 -18.59 -1.52
C ASP A 88 17.42 -17.90 -2.60
N PHE A 89 16.15 -18.27 -2.69
CA PHE A 89 15.19 -17.59 -3.58
C PHE A 89 14.99 -16.12 -3.19
N VAL A 90 14.68 -15.85 -1.91
CA VAL A 90 14.39 -14.50 -1.40
C VAL A 90 15.61 -13.59 -1.52
N ALA A 91 16.83 -14.12 -1.38
CA ALA A 91 18.05 -13.33 -1.58
C ALA A 91 18.15 -12.79 -3.02
N ARG A 92 17.94 -13.65 -4.02
CA ARG A 92 17.92 -13.23 -5.44
C ARG A 92 16.73 -12.34 -5.78
N GLU A 93 15.55 -12.68 -5.27
CA GLU A 93 14.34 -11.87 -5.49
C GLU A 93 14.48 -10.47 -4.88
N GLY A 94 15.10 -10.35 -3.71
CA GLY A 94 15.35 -9.08 -3.04
C GLY A 94 16.15 -8.09 -3.89
N GLU A 95 17.15 -8.56 -4.64
CA GLU A 95 17.92 -7.73 -5.57
C GLU A 95 17.03 -7.18 -6.71
N MET A 96 16.17 -8.04 -7.28
CA MET A 96 15.24 -7.63 -8.34
C MET A 96 14.19 -6.65 -7.82
N VAL A 97 13.63 -6.90 -6.63
CA VAL A 97 12.66 -6.01 -6.00
C VAL A 97 13.29 -4.64 -5.68
N ALA A 98 14.54 -4.60 -5.23
CA ALA A 98 15.24 -3.33 -5.00
C ALA A 98 15.40 -2.54 -6.30
N ALA A 99 15.82 -3.19 -7.39
CA ALA A 99 15.93 -2.56 -8.70
C ALA A 99 14.57 -2.05 -9.23
N ASP A 100 13.49 -2.82 -9.01
CA ASP A 100 12.12 -2.40 -9.37
C ASP A 100 11.65 -1.19 -8.56
N ILE A 101 11.94 -1.16 -7.24
CA ILE A 101 11.64 0.00 -6.39
C ILE A 101 12.35 1.24 -6.91
N ASP A 102 13.63 1.14 -7.22
CA ASP A 102 14.40 2.27 -7.78
C ASP A 102 13.81 2.73 -9.11
N ALA A 103 13.53 1.81 -10.03
CA ALA A 103 12.94 2.12 -11.33
C ALA A 103 11.55 2.80 -11.20
N MET A 104 10.73 2.34 -10.25
CA MET A 104 9.42 2.94 -9.98
C MET A 104 9.52 4.31 -9.30
N ASP A 105 10.43 4.49 -8.34
CA ASP A 105 10.62 5.78 -7.66
C ASP A 105 11.11 6.84 -8.66
N MET A 106 11.92 6.43 -9.64
CA MET A 106 12.36 7.27 -10.74
C MET A 106 11.22 7.81 -11.61
N ALA A 107 10.10 7.10 -11.68
CA ALA A 107 8.90 7.48 -12.43
C ALA A 107 7.88 8.29 -11.60
N THR A 108 8.19 8.59 -10.34
CA THR A 108 7.34 9.44 -9.50
C THR A 108 7.46 10.92 -9.88
N PRO A 109 6.43 11.75 -9.60
CA PRO A 109 6.48 13.18 -9.89
C PRO A 109 7.28 14.00 -8.86
N PHE A 110 7.93 13.35 -7.88
CA PHE A 110 8.62 14.04 -6.80
C PHE A 110 9.99 14.58 -7.24
N ARG A 111 10.31 15.79 -6.79
CA ARG A 111 11.62 16.41 -7.05
C ARG A 111 12.71 15.60 -6.37
N ARG A 112 13.78 15.31 -7.11
CA ARG A 112 15.00 14.72 -6.54
C ARG A 112 15.84 15.85 -5.95
N GLY A 113 16.14 15.72 -4.65
CA GLY A 113 17.02 16.64 -3.92
C GLY A 113 18.44 16.59 -4.43
#